data_AF-D2QVB1-F1
#
_entry.id   AF-D2QVB1-F1
#
_cell.length_a   1.000
_cell.length_b   1.000
_cell.length_c   1.000
_cell.angle_alpha   90.00
_cell.angle_beta   90.00
_cell.angle_gamma   90.00
#
_symmetry.space_group_name_H-M   'P 1'
#
loop_
_entity.id
_entity.type
_entity.pdbx_description
1 polymer ?
#
loop_
_entity_poly.entity_id
_entity_poly.type
_entity_poly.pdbx_seq_one_letter_code
_entity_poly.pdbx_strand_id
1 'polypeptide(L)'
;MKPVEGTIAELLVGVTGNQKSAIINLVLGVASCDAPANEAELDLLQTYLDILGVPTLRQALAQLDATDTPGMLKELALLSNKQKELVVLLVNNMICVDGPANESEFTLATYLFDLIGLPVENYVTLVEQANRQT
;
A
#
# COMPACT_ATOMS: atom_id res chain seq x y z
N MET A 1 17.25 11.09 4.52
CA MET A 1 15.84 11.10 5.01
C MET A 1 15.82 10.53 6.42
N LYS A 2 15.02 11.10 7.31
CA LYS A 2 14.78 10.59 8.66
C LYS A 2 13.78 9.41 8.59
N PRO A 3 13.80 8.46 9.55
CA PRO A 3 12.79 7.40 9.63
C PRO A 3 11.38 8.00 9.73
N VAL A 4 10.36 7.20 9.41
CA VAL A 4 8.94 7.58 9.55
C VAL A 4 8.66 7.89 11.03
N GLU A 5 8.76 9.17 11.40
CA GLU A 5 8.42 9.64 12.75
C GLU A 5 6.90 9.76 12.87
N GLY A 6 6.30 8.90 13.70
CA GLY A 6 4.88 8.89 14.06
C GLY A 6 4.33 7.48 14.24
N THR A 7 3.33 7.31 15.10
CA THR A 7 2.55 6.06 15.16
C THR A 7 1.72 5.89 13.89
N ILE A 8 1.34 4.65 13.56
CA ILE A 8 0.42 4.39 12.44
C ILE A 8 -0.87 5.21 12.59
N ALA A 9 -1.40 5.32 13.81
CA ALA A 9 -2.59 6.13 14.09
C ALA A 9 -2.41 7.61 13.72
N GLU A 10 -1.25 8.20 13.99
CA GLU A 10 -0.94 9.58 13.63
C GLU A 10 -0.82 9.77 12.11
N LEU A 11 -0.23 8.81 11.40
CA LEU A 11 -0.11 8.84 9.94
C LEU A 11 -1.48 8.76 9.25
N LEU A 12 -2.45 8.10 9.89
CA LEU A 12 -3.81 7.97 9.37
C LEU A 12 -4.74 9.14 9.69
N VAL A 13 -4.29 10.13 10.48
CA VAL A 13 -5.06 11.35 10.73
C VAL A 13 -5.28 12.10 9.41
N GLY A 14 -6.55 12.42 9.12
CA GLY A 14 -6.93 13.15 7.91
C GLY A 14 -7.01 12.30 6.63
N VAL A 15 -6.69 11.01 6.69
CA VAL A 15 -6.87 10.10 5.54
C VAL A 15 -8.36 9.78 5.37
N THR A 16 -8.91 10.10 4.20
CA THR A 16 -10.34 9.94 3.90
C THR A 16 -10.72 8.48 3.64
N GLY A 17 -12.03 8.17 3.62
CA GLY A 17 -12.51 6.85 3.23
C GLY A 17 -12.08 6.44 1.83
N ASN A 18 -12.14 7.36 0.87
CA ASN A 18 -11.69 7.12 -0.51
C ASN A 18 -10.19 6.81 -0.55
N GLN A 19 -9.37 7.56 0.20
CA GLN A 19 -7.93 7.31 0.27
C GLN A 19 -7.62 5.96 0.91
N LYS A 20 -8.29 5.59 2.00
CA LYS A 20 -8.15 4.26 2.61
C LYS A 20 -8.53 3.14 1.64
N SER A 21 -9.62 3.34 0.90
CA SER A 21 -10.07 2.39 -0.13
C SER A 21 -9.07 2.30 -1.29
N ALA A 22 -8.49 3.42 -1.71
CA ALA A 22 -7.44 3.44 -2.72
C ALA A 22 -6.16 2.72 -2.26
N ILE A 23 -5.79 2.84 -0.98
CA ILE A 23 -4.67 2.07 -0.39
C ILE A 23 -4.96 0.57 -0.42
N ILE A 24 -6.16 0.15 -0.01
CA ILE A 24 -6.55 -1.27 -0.06
C ILE A 24 -6.59 -1.80 -1.49
N ASN A 25 -7.14 -1.04 -2.43
CA ASN A 25 -7.17 -1.43 -3.85
C ASN A 25 -5.77 -1.57 -4.44
N LEU A 26 -4.84 -0.66 -4.08
CA LEU A 26 -3.45 -0.78 -4.48
C LEU A 26 -2.82 -2.06 -3.94
N VAL A 27 -2.93 -2.31 -2.63
CA VAL A 27 -2.35 -3.50 -2.00
C VAL A 27 -2.90 -4.77 -2.62
N LEU A 28 -4.22 -4.87 -2.79
CA LEU A 28 -4.87 -6.02 -3.42
C LEU A 28 -4.43 -6.19 -4.88
N GLY A 29 -4.34 -5.09 -5.63
CA GLY A 29 -3.95 -5.11 -7.04
C GLY A 29 -2.52 -5.63 -7.25
N VAL A 30 -1.61 -5.32 -6.32
CA VAL A 30 -0.24 -5.85 -6.39
C VAL A 30 -0.19 -7.32 -5.93
N ALA A 31 -0.87 -7.67 -4.83
CA ALA A 31 -0.94 -9.06 -4.34
C ALA A 31 -1.59 -10.04 -5.32
N SER A 32 -2.51 -9.56 -6.17
CA SER A 32 -3.21 -10.39 -7.13
C SER A 32 -2.66 -10.27 -8.57
N CYS A 33 -1.42 -9.79 -8.72
CA CYS A 33 -0.86 -9.45 -10.02
C CYS A 33 -0.60 -10.68 -10.90
N ASP A 34 -0.12 -11.77 -10.32
CA ASP A 34 0.29 -12.99 -11.03
C ASP A 34 -0.65 -14.17 -10.79
N ALA A 35 -1.17 -14.30 -9.58
CA ALA A 35 -2.16 -15.28 -9.17
C ALA A 35 -3.17 -14.63 -8.21
N PRO A 36 -4.34 -15.25 -7.98
CA PRO A 36 -5.22 -14.82 -6.89
C PRO A 36 -4.48 -14.87 -5.55
N ALA A 37 -4.72 -13.88 -4.69
CA ALA A 37 -4.10 -13.79 -3.38
C ALA A 37 -4.30 -15.08 -2.55
N ASN A 38 -3.21 -15.55 -1.94
CA ASN A 38 -3.14 -16.74 -1.09
C ASN A 38 -3.59 -16.43 0.36
N GLU A 39 -3.62 -17.46 1.22
CA GLU A 39 -4.10 -17.32 2.59
C GLU A 39 -3.29 -16.30 3.42
N ALA A 40 -1.96 -16.28 3.27
CA ALA A 40 -1.10 -15.36 4.00
C ALA A 40 -1.31 -13.90 3.55
N GLU A 41 -1.48 -13.68 2.25
CA GLU A 41 -1.80 -12.36 1.69
C GLU A 41 -3.18 -11.88 2.13
N LEU A 42 -4.17 -12.77 2.19
CA LEU A 42 -5.52 -12.44 2.67
C LEU A 42 -5.53 -12.10 4.17
N ASP A 43 -4.79 -12.83 5.00
CA ASP A 43 -4.64 -12.53 6.42
C ASP A 43 -3.96 -11.17 6.65
N LEU A 44 -2.93 -10.87 5.86
CA LEU A 44 -2.25 -9.58 5.91
C LEU A 44 -3.15 -8.45 5.40
N LEU A 45 -3.93 -8.69 4.34
CA LEU A 45 -4.91 -7.73 3.83
C LEU A 45 -5.98 -7.42 4.88
N GLN A 46 -6.44 -8.43 5.62
CA GLN A 46 -7.37 -8.24 6.74
C GLN A 46 -6.74 -7.39 7.84
N THR A 47 -5.47 -7.62 8.16
CA THR A 47 -4.72 -6.77 9.11
C THR A 47 -4.68 -5.32 8.65
N TYR A 48 -4.51 -5.07 7.34
CA TYR A 48 -4.49 -3.71 6.80
C TYR A 48 -5.86 -3.04 6.77
N LEU A 49 -6.93 -3.81 6.53
CA LEU A 49 -8.30 -3.34 6.68
C LEU A 49 -8.53 -2.84 8.12
N ASP A 50 -8.09 -3.60 9.12
CA ASP A 50 -8.23 -3.24 10.53
C ASP A 50 -7.40 -2.00 10.88
N ILE A 51 -6.14 -1.93 10.43
CA ILE A 51 -5.26 -0.77 10.62
C ILE A 51 -5.88 0.50 10.04
N LEU A 52 -6.43 0.42 8.83
CA LEU A 52 -7.04 1.55 8.14
C LEU A 52 -8.44 1.88 8.68
N GLY A 53 -9.03 1.01 9.51
CA GLY A 53 -10.40 1.15 9.99
C GLY A 53 -11.42 1.01 8.86
N VAL A 54 -11.16 0.12 7.91
CA VAL A 54 -12.06 -0.23 6.81
C VAL A 54 -12.75 -1.55 7.15
N PRO A 55 -14.08 -1.55 7.43
CA PRO A 55 -14.74 -2.72 8.03
C PRO A 55 -14.73 -3.99 7.17
N THR A 56 -14.75 -3.87 5.84
CA THR A 56 -14.74 -5.03 4.93
C THR A 56 -14.07 -4.68 3.62
N LEU A 57 -13.47 -5.68 2.95
CA LEU A 57 -12.97 -5.55 1.59
C LEU A 57 -14.05 -5.09 0.60
N ARG A 58 -15.28 -5.59 0.76
CA ARG A 58 -16.43 -5.15 -0.05
C ARG A 58 -16.67 -3.65 0.06
N GLN A 59 -16.52 -3.06 1.25
CA GLN A 59 -16.69 -1.63 1.42
C GLN A 59 -15.55 -0.83 0.79
N ALA A 60 -14.31 -1.32 0.86
CA ALA A 60 -13.19 -0.71 0.15
C ALA A 60 -13.46 -0.65 -1.37
N LEU A 61 -13.86 -1.77 -1.95
CA LEU A 61 -14.16 -1.91 -3.38
C LEU A 61 -15.45 -1.18 -3.81
N ALA A 62 -16.34 -0.84 -2.87
CA ALA A 62 -17.56 -0.10 -3.16
C ALA A 62 -17.36 1.42 -3.12
N GLN A 63 -16.41 1.91 -2.32
CA GLN A 63 -16.07 3.33 -2.23
C GLN A 63 -15.24 3.82 -3.41
N LEU A 64 -14.49 2.90 -4.02
CA LEU A 64 -13.69 3.16 -5.19
C LEU A 64 -13.87 1.98 -6.13
N ASP A 65 -14.40 2.22 -7.33
CA ASP A 65 -14.59 1.16 -8.33
C ASP A 65 -13.27 0.41 -8.48
N ALA A 66 -13.30 -0.89 -8.23
CA ALA A 66 -12.12 -1.76 -8.23
C ALA A 66 -11.35 -1.74 -9.56
N THR A 67 -11.99 -1.25 -10.62
CA THR A 67 -11.41 -1.11 -11.96
C THR A 67 -10.97 0.31 -12.31
N ASP A 68 -11.27 1.30 -11.46
CA ASP A 68 -10.91 2.71 -11.67
C ASP A 68 -9.49 3.00 -11.16
N THR A 69 -8.49 2.45 -11.86
CA THR A 69 -7.08 2.74 -11.63
C THR A 69 -6.79 4.26 -11.64
N PRO A 70 -7.34 5.08 -12.57
CA PRO A 70 -7.16 6.53 -12.53
C PRO A 70 -7.69 7.18 -11.25
N GLY A 71 -8.88 6.80 -10.78
CA GLY A 71 -9.46 7.29 -9.54
C GLY A 71 -8.63 6.91 -8.32
N MET A 72 -8.13 5.67 -8.28
CA MET A 72 -7.22 5.19 -7.23
C MET A 72 -5.96 6.04 -7.16
N LEU A 73 -5.28 6.23 -8.30
CA LEU A 73 -4.04 7.02 -8.37
C LEU A 73 -4.28 8.47 -7.96
N LYS A 74 -5.42 9.05 -8.32
CA LYS A 74 -5.80 10.41 -7.92
C LYS A 74 -5.89 10.54 -6.40
N GLU A 75 -6.55 9.61 -5.72
CA GLU A 75 -6.68 9.64 -4.27
C GLU A 75 -5.33 9.43 -3.56
N LEU A 76 -4.50 8.50 -4.07
CA LEU A 76 -3.15 8.25 -3.55
C LEU A 76 -2.21 9.43 -3.74
N ALA A 77 -2.32 10.15 -4.86
CA ALA A 77 -1.50 11.32 -5.14
C ALA A 77 -1.70 12.45 -4.11
N LEU A 78 -2.89 12.54 -3.49
CA LEU A 78 -3.26 13.53 -2.48
C LEU A 78 -2.71 13.24 -1.07
N LEU A 79 -2.14 12.05 -0.85
CA LEU A 79 -1.51 11.71 0.41
C LEU A 79 -0.28 12.58 0.67
N SER A 80 0.00 12.89 1.94
CA SER A 80 1.27 13.49 2.33
C SER A 80 2.43 12.54 2.10
N ASN A 81 3.67 13.05 2.02
CA ASN A 81 4.85 12.19 1.81
C ASN A 81 4.96 11.08 2.86
N LYS A 82 4.72 11.38 4.14
CA LYS A 82 4.74 10.36 5.22
C LYS A 82 3.66 9.30 5.07
N GLN A 83 2.46 9.68 4.59
CA GLN A 83 1.40 8.72 4.30
C GLN A 83 1.75 7.84 3.10
N LYS A 84 2.38 8.42 2.08
CA LYS A 84 2.86 7.64 0.93
C LYS A 84 3.99 6.68 1.33
N GLU A 85 4.87 7.07 2.25
CA GLU A 85 5.87 6.17 2.86
C GLU A 85 5.21 4.98 3.57
N LEU A 86 4.14 5.22 4.34
CA LEU A 86 3.35 4.13 4.94
C LEU A 86 2.78 3.19 3.86
N VAL A 87 2.23 3.73 2.77
CA VAL A 87 1.69 2.93 1.66
C VAL A 87 2.78 2.04 1.04
N VAL A 88 3.99 2.57 0.84
CA VAL A 88 5.14 1.79 0.37
C VAL A 88 5.42 0.61 1.28
N LEU A 89 5.44 0.81 2.60
CA LEU A 89 5.70 -0.25 3.56
C LEU A 89 4.60 -1.32 3.55
N LEU A 90 3.32 -0.93 3.44
CA LEU A 90 2.21 -1.87 3.36
C LEU A 90 2.31 -2.74 2.10
N VAL A 91 2.58 -2.13 0.94
CA VAL A 91 2.73 -2.86 -0.32
C VAL A 91 3.96 -3.75 -0.29
N ASN A 92 5.12 -3.27 0.17
CA ASN A 92 6.34 -4.08 0.28
C ASN A 92 6.14 -5.31 1.17
N ASN A 93 5.48 -5.12 2.31
CA ASN A 93 5.17 -6.23 3.21
C ASN A 93 4.19 -7.23 2.58
N MET A 94 3.24 -6.74 1.77
CA MET A 94 2.31 -7.60 1.05
C MET A 94 3.04 -8.49 0.05
N ILE A 95 3.82 -7.90 -0.85
CA ILE A 95 4.55 -8.66 -1.90
C ILE A 95 5.70 -9.52 -1.37
N CYS A 96 6.01 -9.40 -0.06
CA CYS A 96 7.05 -10.20 0.57
C CYS A 96 6.49 -11.18 1.61
N VAL A 97 5.16 -11.33 1.71
CA VAL A 97 4.54 -12.07 2.83
C VAL A 97 4.86 -13.57 2.79
N ASP A 98 5.03 -14.14 1.61
CA ASP A 98 5.29 -15.57 1.38
C ASP A 98 6.71 -15.85 0.85
N GLY A 99 7.56 -14.83 0.79
CA GLY A 99 8.93 -14.94 0.30
C GLY A 99 9.45 -13.62 -0.26
N PRO A 100 10.60 -13.61 -0.96
CA PRO A 100 11.03 -12.42 -1.69
C PRO A 100 10.06 -12.10 -2.83
N ALA A 101 9.69 -10.82 -2.97
CA ALA A 101 8.88 -10.34 -4.08
C ALA A 101 9.45 -10.76 -5.43
N ASN A 102 8.56 -11.19 -6.33
CA ASN A 102 8.92 -11.53 -7.69
C ASN A 102 9.05 -10.26 -8.58
N GLU A 103 9.64 -10.43 -9.77
CA GLU A 103 9.93 -9.31 -10.67
C GLU A 103 8.65 -8.57 -11.12
N SER A 104 7.52 -9.28 -11.25
CA SER A 104 6.26 -8.69 -11.71
C SER A 104 5.63 -7.81 -10.63
N GLU A 105 5.57 -8.31 -9.40
CA GLU A 105 5.06 -7.57 -8.23
C GLU A 105 5.90 -6.33 -7.97
N PHE A 106 7.23 -6.48 -7.99
CA PHE A 106 8.17 -5.37 -7.80
C PHE A 106 8.02 -4.32 -8.90
N THR A 107 7.95 -4.75 -10.16
CA THR A 107 7.79 -3.85 -11.30
C THR A 107 6.46 -3.10 -11.23
N LEU A 108 5.36 -3.79 -10.90
CA LEU A 108 4.05 -3.16 -10.76
C LEU A 108 4.04 -2.16 -9.60
N ALA A 109 4.56 -2.55 -8.43
CA ALA A 109 4.62 -1.68 -7.26
C ALA A 109 5.43 -0.40 -7.55
N THR A 110 6.63 -0.54 -8.11
CA THR A 110 7.50 0.60 -8.42
C THR A 110 6.93 1.50 -9.51
N TYR A 111 6.26 0.94 -10.52
CA TYR A 111 5.53 1.72 -11.52
C TYR A 111 4.41 2.55 -10.88
N LEU A 112 3.59 1.94 -10.01
CA LEU A 112 2.48 2.63 -9.34
C LEU A 112 3.00 3.71 -8.37
N PHE A 113 4.14 3.50 -7.71
CA PHE A 113 4.76 4.51 -6.86
C PHE A 113 5.27 5.72 -7.65
N ASP A 114 5.89 5.50 -8.81
CA ASP A 114 6.33 6.59 -9.68
C ASP A 114 5.15 7.49 -10.08
N LEU A 115 4.00 6.88 -10.42
CA LEU A 115 2.77 7.60 -10.77
C LEU A 115 2.19 8.46 -9.64
N ILE A 116 2.45 8.12 -8.37
CA ILE A 116 2.00 8.91 -7.21
C ILE A 116 3.08 9.84 -6.66
N GLY A 117 4.20 9.98 -7.36
CA GLY A 117 5.31 10.89 -7.02
C GLY A 117 6.30 10.31 -6.00
N LEU A 118 6.43 8.99 -5.95
CA LEU A 118 7.44 8.28 -5.17
C LEU A 118 8.37 7.48 -6.10
N PRO A 119 9.48 8.07 -6.57
CA PRO A 119 10.41 7.36 -7.44
C PRO A 119 11.04 6.16 -6.72
N VAL A 120 11.46 5.16 -7.50
CA VAL A 120 12.01 3.88 -7.01
C VAL A 120 13.19 4.03 -6.04
N GLU A 121 13.99 5.09 -6.18
CA GLU A 121 15.12 5.38 -5.27
C GLU A 121 14.65 5.63 -3.83
N ASN A 122 13.49 6.28 -3.68
CA ASN A 122 12.86 6.51 -2.38
C ASN A 122 12.32 5.19 -1.83
N TYR A 123 11.73 4.34 -2.68
CA TYR A 123 11.25 3.01 -2.29
C TYR A 123 12.36 2.15 -1.68
N VAL A 124 13.49 1.98 -2.38
CA VAL A 124 14.62 1.15 -1.90
C VAL A 124 15.14 1.68 -0.57
N THR A 125 15.32 3.00 -0.46
CA THR A 125 15.79 3.65 0.77
C THR A 125 14.84 3.38 1.94
N LEU A 126 13.53 3.45 1.73
CA LEU A 126 12.53 3.23 2.77
C LEU A 126 12.50 1.78 3.26
N VAL A 127 12.55 0.81 2.34
CA VAL A 127 12.55 -0.62 2.68
C VAL A 127 13.84 -0.99 3.43
N GLU A 128 14.99 -0.51 2.98
CA GLU A 128 16.26 -0.73 3.70
C GLU A 128 16.25 -0.13 5.11
N GLN A 129 15.63 1.04 5.29
CA GLN A 129 15.52 1.67 6.61
C GLN A 129 14.61 0.89 7.55
N ALA A 130 13.46 0.41 7.05
CA ALA A 130 12.53 -0.40 7.83
C ALA A 130 13.19 -1.70 8.31
N ASN A 131 13.92 -2.39 7.43
CA ASN A 131 14.59 -3.66 7.75
C ASN A 131 15.77 -3.52 8.73
N ARG A 132 16.29 -2.31 8.97
CA ARG A 132 17.34 -2.06 9.97
C ARG A 132 16.79 -1.80 11.38
N GLN A 133 15.47 -1.65 11.52
CA GLN A 133 14.80 -1.34 12.80
C GLN A 133 14.13 -2.55 13.44
N THR A 134 14.10 -3.69 12.75
CA THR A 134 13.66 -5.01 13.23
C THR A 134 14.85 -5.88 13.59
#